data_AF-A0A1B6JQZ0-F1
#
_entry.id   AF-A0A1B6JQZ0-F1
#
_cell.length_a   1.000
_cell.length_b   1.000
_cell.length_c   1.000
_cell.angle_alpha   90.00
_cell.angle_beta   90.00
_cell.angle_gamma   90.00
#
_symmetry.space_group_name_H-M   'P 1'
#
loop_
_entity.id
_entity.type
_entity.pdbx_description
1 polymer ?
#
loop_
_entity_poly.entity_id
_entity_poly.type
_entity_poly.pdbx_seq_one_letter_code
_entity_poly.pdbx_strand_id
1 'polypeptide(L)'
;EEALSLLSAAIEETKAENHPLLVMGDINVDGLTTNRDNQMLNNTLSSHNISRLPLPPTRVTPTSSTSIDFICTNLHKEQTTSTVIHAGVSDHTAQLCEINHATSVPTQKKTICRIL
;
A
#
# COMPACT_ATOMS: atom_id res chain seq x y z
N GLU A 1 6.44 -16.27 10.53
CA GLU A 1 7.57 -16.25 9.56
C GLU A 1 7.12 -16.70 8.16
N GLU A 2 6.43 -17.84 8.01
CA GLU A 2 5.94 -18.34 6.71
C GLU A 2 5.08 -17.34 5.91
N ALA A 3 4.14 -16.65 6.55
CA ALA A 3 3.31 -15.63 5.89
C ALA A 3 4.14 -14.46 5.31
N LEU A 4 5.22 -14.06 5.98
CA LEU A 4 6.10 -12.99 5.51
C LEU A 4 6.97 -13.46 4.34
N SER A 5 7.42 -14.72 4.34
CA SER A 5 8.10 -15.30 3.17
C SER A 5 7.18 -15.37 1.96
N LEU A 6 5.91 -15.73 2.15
CA LEU A 6 4.93 -15.76 1.05
C LEU A 6 4.68 -14.35 0.50
N LEU A 7 4.55 -13.34 1.38
CA LEU A 7 4.43 -11.94 0.98
C LEU A 7 5.66 -11.46 0.19
N SER A 8 6.87 -11.79 0.65
CA SER A 8 8.12 -11.46 -0.05
C SER A 8 8.13 -12.08 -1.45
N ALA A 9 7.82 -13.37 -1.56
CA ALA A 9 7.75 -14.06 -2.85
C ALA A 9 6.72 -13.43 -3.78
N ALA A 10 5.53 -13.10 -3.27
CA ALA A 10 4.48 -12.44 -4.05
C ALA A 10 4.94 -11.05 -4.56
N ILE A 11 5.65 -10.27 -3.74
CA ILE A 11 6.20 -8.97 -4.14
C ILE A 11 7.25 -9.17 -5.25
N GLU A 12 8.16 -10.14 -5.09
CA GLU A 12 9.20 -10.44 -6.09
C GLU A 12 8.59 -10.84 -7.44
N GLU A 13 7.52 -11.63 -7.45
CA GLU A 13 6.80 -12.00 -8.67
C GLU A 13 6.22 -10.80 -9.42
N THR A 14 5.83 -9.74 -8.70
CA THR A 14 5.29 -8.52 -9.32
C THR A 14 6.33 -7.65 -10.01
N LYS A 15 7.64 -7.91 -9.81
CA LYS A 15 8.76 -7.07 -10.29
C LYS A 15 8.60 -5.61 -9.85
N ALA A 16 8.29 -5.42 -8.57
CA ALA A 16 8.00 -4.12 -7.95
C ALA A 16 9.12 -3.08 -8.15
N GLU A 17 10.36 -3.50 -8.40
CA GLU A 17 11.46 -2.57 -8.70
C GLU A 17 11.27 -1.78 -10.00
N ASN A 18 10.40 -2.25 -10.91
CA ASN A 18 10.18 -1.64 -12.23
C ASN A 18 8.80 -0.98 -12.38
N HIS A 19 7.88 -1.20 -11.45
CA HIS A 19 6.47 -0.82 -11.59
C HIS A 19 5.89 -0.25 -10.29
N PRO A 20 5.03 0.78 -10.36
CA PRO A 20 4.20 1.19 -9.23
C PRO A 20 3.41 0.02 -8.66
N LEU A 21 3.54 -0.22 -7.36
CA LEU A 21 2.88 -1.29 -6.64
C LEU A 21 2.10 -0.72 -5.45
N LEU A 22 0.85 -1.16 -5.31
CA LEU A 22 0.01 -0.93 -4.13
C LEU A 22 -0.49 -2.29 -3.64
N VAL A 23 -0.21 -2.60 -2.37
CA VAL A 23 -0.68 -3.81 -1.69
C VAL A 23 -1.58 -3.37 -0.53
N MET A 24 -2.76 -3.96 -0.44
CA MET A 24 -3.71 -3.69 0.64
C MET A 24 -4.29 -5.01 1.17
N GLY A 25 -4.66 -5.04 2.45
CA GLY A 25 -5.34 -6.20 3.04
C GLY A 25 -5.29 -6.22 4.56
N ASP A 26 -5.73 -7.35 5.12
CA ASP A 26 -5.64 -7.65 6.55
C ASP A 26 -4.44 -8.57 6.81
N ILE A 27 -3.43 -8.06 7.50
CA ILE A 27 -2.21 -8.82 7.84
C ILE A 27 -2.20 -9.26 9.30
N ASN A 28 -3.20 -8.86 10.10
CA ASN A 28 -3.28 -9.12 11.54
C ASN A 28 -2.03 -8.67 12.34
N VAL A 29 -1.29 -7.67 11.84
CA VAL A 29 -0.12 -7.06 12.49
C VAL A 29 -0.43 -5.60 12.81
N ASP A 30 -0.51 -5.29 14.10
CA ASP A 30 -0.85 -3.96 14.58
C ASP A 30 0.22 -2.93 14.24
N GLY A 31 -0.13 -1.99 13.36
CA GLY A 31 0.73 -0.89 12.92
C GLY A 31 0.94 0.21 13.97
N LEU A 32 0.12 0.24 15.04
CA LEU A 32 0.19 1.27 16.07
C LEU A 32 1.16 0.93 17.20
N THR A 33 1.64 -0.30 17.27
CA THR A 33 2.56 -0.77 18.32
C THR A 33 3.93 -1.10 17.76
N THR A 34 4.98 -0.72 18.48
CA THR A 34 6.35 -1.14 18.19
C THR A 34 6.60 -2.51 18.82
N ASN A 35 6.15 -3.56 18.13
CA ASN A 35 6.41 -4.95 18.49
C ASN A 35 7.32 -5.64 17.46
N ARG A 36 7.76 -6.87 17.77
CA ARG A 36 8.63 -7.67 16.90
C ARG A 36 8.00 -7.92 15.52
N ASP A 37 6.70 -8.20 15.47
CA ASP A 37 6.01 -8.54 14.23
C ASP A 37 5.91 -7.34 13.28
N ASN A 38 5.60 -6.15 13.81
CA ASN A 38 5.58 -4.89 13.07
C ASN A 38 6.99 -4.53 12.57
N GLN A 39 8.02 -4.70 13.40
CA GLN A 39 9.41 -4.50 12.98
C GLN A 39 9.81 -5.46 11.86
N MET A 40 9.48 -6.74 11.98
CA MET A 40 9.82 -7.75 10.97
C MET A 40 9.10 -7.47 9.65
N LEU A 41 7.80 -7.15 9.69
CA LEU A 41 7.03 -6.75 8.51
C LEU A 41 7.62 -5.50 7.84
N ASN A 42 7.91 -4.45 8.61
CA ASN A 42 8.47 -3.22 8.04
C ASN A 42 9.86 -3.46 7.42
N ASN A 43 10.67 -4.33 8.02
CA ASN A 43 11.98 -4.70 7.46
C ASN A 43 11.83 -5.46 6.14
N THR A 44 10.92 -6.44 6.06
CA THR A 44 10.63 -7.18 4.82
C THR A 44 10.09 -6.26 3.72
N LEU A 45 9.22 -5.32 4.04
CA LEU A 45 8.74 -4.34 3.06
C LEU A 45 9.86 -3.41 2.60
N SER A 46 10.69 -2.94 3.54
CA SER A 46 11.79 -2.02 3.25
C SER A 46 12.86 -2.65 2.36
N SER A 47 13.12 -3.96 2.45
CA SER A 47 14.04 -4.66 1.55
C SER A 47 13.59 -4.64 0.10
N HIS A 48 12.28 -4.45 -0.15
CA HIS A 48 11.68 -4.32 -1.47
C HIS A 48 11.40 -2.87 -1.88
N ASN A 49 11.95 -1.89 -1.15
CA ASN A 49 11.67 -0.46 -1.35
C ASN A 49 10.17 -0.12 -1.23
N ILE A 50 9.44 -0.89 -0.42
CA ILE A 50 8.02 -0.68 -0.13
C ILE A 50 7.90 -0.14 1.29
N SER A 51 7.03 0.83 1.47
CA SER A 51 6.72 1.38 2.78
C SER A 51 5.24 1.22 3.10
N ARG A 52 4.93 1.03 4.37
CA ARG A 52 3.55 1.06 4.87
C ARG A 52 3.10 2.50 5.04
N LEU A 53 1.94 2.84 4.49
CA LEU A 53 1.31 4.13 4.73
C LEU A 53 0.76 4.18 6.17
N PRO A 54 0.89 5.33 6.85
CA PRO A 54 0.35 5.48 8.20
C PRO A 54 -1.18 5.41 8.15
N LEU A 55 -1.74 4.52 8.95
CA LEU A 55 -3.18 4.37 9.10
C LEU A 55 -3.59 4.58 10.56
N PRO A 56 -4.73 5.25 10.80
CA PRO A 56 -5.40 5.20 12.10
C PRO A 56 -5.94 3.78 12.37
N PRO A 57 -6.45 3.50 13.59
CA PRO A 57 -6.99 2.19 13.92
C PRO A 57 -8.02 1.70 12.89
N THR A 58 -7.84 0.46 12.44
CA THR A 58 -8.68 -0.16 11.41
C THR A 58 -9.62 -1.21 11.97
N ARG A 59 -9.36 -1.73 13.18
CA ARG A 59 -10.31 -2.53 13.94
C ARG A 59 -10.54 -1.89 15.30
N VAL A 60 -11.79 -1.60 15.62
CA VAL A 60 -12.19 -0.97 16.89
C VAL A 60 -13.22 -1.85 17.56
N THR A 61 -12.87 -2.33 18.76
CA THR A 61 -13.76 -3.10 19.64
C THR A 61 -14.05 -2.27 20.90
N PRO A 62 -14.99 -2.67 21.77
CA PRO A 62 -15.24 -1.96 23.03
C PRO A 62 -14.02 -1.85 23.95
N THR A 63 -13.02 -2.73 23.80
CA THR A 63 -11.87 -2.83 24.70
C THR A 63 -10.52 -2.58 24.01
N SER A 64 -10.47 -2.49 22.68
CA SER A 64 -9.22 -2.33 21.93
C SER A 64 -9.40 -1.54 20.63
N SER A 65 -8.31 -0.92 20.18
CA SER A 65 -8.24 -0.15 18.95
C SER A 65 -6.90 -0.46 18.28
N THR A 66 -6.92 -1.18 17.15
CA THR A 66 -5.72 -1.73 16.50
C THR A 66 -5.70 -1.42 15.02
N SER A 67 -4.53 -1.20 14.41
CA SER A 67 -4.36 -1.04 12.95
C SER A 67 -3.81 -2.32 12.34
N ILE A 68 -4.67 -3.32 12.16
CA ILE A 68 -4.26 -4.64 11.66
C ILE A 68 -4.35 -4.79 10.14
N ASP A 69 -5.06 -3.87 9.49
CA ASP A 69 -5.05 -3.74 8.05
C ASP A 69 -3.88 -2.84 7.61
N PHE A 70 -3.37 -3.06 6.41
CA PHE A 70 -2.22 -2.34 5.87
C PHE A 70 -2.45 -1.83 4.45
N ILE A 71 -1.79 -0.73 4.13
CA ILE A 71 -1.63 -0.22 2.77
C ILE A 71 -0.14 -0.01 2.59
N CYS A 72 0.44 -0.70 1.61
CA CYS A 72 1.88 -0.72 1.35
C CYS A 72 2.14 -0.34 -0.09
N THR A 73 3.12 0.53 -0.32
CA THR A 73 3.44 1.00 -1.67
C THR A 73 4.91 1.39 -1.82
N ASN A 74 5.42 1.28 -3.05
CA ASN A 74 6.69 1.85 -3.48
C ASN A 74 6.52 3.25 -4.12
N LEU A 75 5.29 3.78 -4.16
CA LEU A 75 4.99 5.14 -4.63
C LEU A 75 5.48 6.18 -3.62
N HIS A 76 5.76 7.38 -4.12
CA HIS A 76 6.07 8.52 -3.27
C HIS A 76 4.86 8.90 -2.40
N LYS A 77 5.12 9.40 -1.19
CA LYS A 77 4.08 9.81 -0.24
C LYS A 77 3.22 10.95 -0.78
N GLU A 78 3.78 11.78 -1.66
CA GLU A 78 3.06 12.87 -2.33
C GLU A 78 2.09 12.36 -3.40
N GLN A 79 2.31 11.13 -3.88
CA GLN A 79 1.47 10.48 -4.89
C GLN A 79 0.36 9.63 -4.28
N THR A 80 0.34 9.45 -2.96
CA THR A 80 -0.60 8.55 -2.29
C THR A 80 -1.24 9.22 -1.09
N THR A 81 -2.52 8.99 -0.89
CA THR A 81 -3.23 9.45 0.31
C THR A 81 -4.11 8.32 0.82
N SER A 82 -3.96 8.00 2.10
CA SER A 82 -4.70 6.93 2.75
C SER A 82 -5.65 7.47 3.80
N THR A 83 -6.89 6.99 3.78
CA THR A 83 -7.92 7.32 4.78
C THR A 83 -8.67 6.05 5.20
N VAL A 84 -9.23 6.07 6.40
CA VAL A 84 -10.16 5.04 6.87
C VAL A 84 -11.57 5.58 6.89
N ILE A 85 -12.54 4.73 6.58
CA ILE A 85 -13.96 5.05 6.54
C ILE A 85 -14.68 4.15 7.53
N HIS A 86 -15.32 4.76 8.52
CA HIS A 86 -16.15 4.05 9.50
C HIS A 86 -17.55 3.84 8.91
N ALA A 87 -17.73 2.72 8.21
CA ALA A 87 -18.99 2.38 7.57
C ALA A 87 -20.05 1.85 8.55
N GLY A 88 -19.66 1.44 9.77
CA GLY A 88 -20.58 0.93 10.80
C GLY A 88 -21.16 -0.46 10.49
N VAL A 89 -20.61 -1.17 9.50
CA VAL A 89 -21.08 -2.49 9.05
C VAL A 89 -20.26 -3.67 9.60
N SER A 90 -19.09 -3.40 10.20
CA SER A 90 -18.16 -4.38 10.78
C SER A 90 -17.34 -3.71 11.90
N ASP A 91 -16.66 -4.51 12.71
CA ASP A 91 -15.61 -4.09 13.63
C ASP A 91 -14.33 -3.65 12.90
N HIS A 92 -14.17 -4.00 11.61
CA HIS A 92 -13.18 -3.42 10.71
C HIS A 92 -13.71 -2.15 10.00
N THR A 93 -12.81 -1.21 9.75
CA THR A 93 -13.04 0.01 8.99
C THR A 93 -12.65 -0.20 7.53
N ALA A 94 -13.38 0.41 6.59
CA ALA A 94 -12.97 0.39 5.20
C ALA A 94 -11.71 1.25 5.00
N GLN A 95 -10.82 0.82 4.11
CA GLN A 95 -9.61 1.55 3.74
C GLN A 95 -9.79 2.16 2.35
N LEU A 96 -9.43 3.44 2.22
CA LEU A 96 -9.39 4.15 0.95
C LEU A 96 -7.96 4.62 0.70
N CYS A 97 -7.40 4.24 -0.45
CA CYS A 97 -6.13 4.77 -0.94
C CYS A 97 -6.37 5.50 -2.26
N GLU A 98 -6.03 6.77 -2.32
CA GLU A 98 -6.05 7.58 -3.53
C GLU A 98 -4.64 7.64 -4.11
N ILE A 99 -4.52 7.40 -5.42
CA ILE A 99 -3.25 7.48 -6.15
C ILE A 99 -3.32 8.66 -7.12
N ASN A 100 -2.46 9.64 -6.89
CA ASN A 100 -2.25 10.78 -7.77
C ASN A 100 -1.22 10.41 -8.83
N HIS A 101 -1.67 9.83 -9.94
CA HIS A 101 -0.82 9.62 -11.10
C HIS A 101 -0.97 10.80 -12.05
N ALA A 102 0.10 11.55 -12.28
CA ALA A 102 0.14 12.50 -13.39
C ALA A 102 0.07 11.68 -14.68
N THR A 103 -1.10 11.63 -15.33
CA THR A 103 -1.19 11.08 -16.68
C THR A 103 -0.42 12.02 -17.58
N SER A 104 0.84 11.69 -17.87
CA SER A 104 1.44 12.14 -19.12
C SER A 104 0.66 11.44 -20.23
N VAL A 105 -0.42 12.07 -20.68
CA VAL A 105 -1.01 11.70 -21.96
C VAL A 105 0.15 11.77 -22.95
N PRO A 106 0.55 10.68 -23.62
CA PRO A 106 1.63 10.76 -24.58
C PRO A 106 1.15 11.72 -25.67
N THR A 107 1.76 12.90 -25.76
CA THR A 107 1.56 13.80 -26.89
C THR A 107 1.97 13.00 -28.11
N GLN A 108 1.00 12.45 -28.86
CA GLN A 108 1.27 11.81 -30.14
C GLN A 108 2.08 12.81 -30.96
N LYS A 109 3.35 12.49 -31.25
CA LYS A 109 4.13 13.26 -32.20
C LYS A 109 3.38 13.20 -33.53
N LYS A 110 2.67 14.27 -33.89
CA LYS A 110 2.07 14.41 -35.21
C LYS A 110 3.20 14.56 -36.20
N THR A 111 3.61 13.46 -36.82
CA THR A 111 4.47 13.51 -38.00
C THR A 111 3.63 14.04 -39.16
N ILE A 112 3.84 15.31 -39.51
CA ILE A 112 3.27 15.89 -40.73
C ILE A 112 4.13 15.38 -41.89
N CYS A 113 3.60 14.47 -42.70
CA CYS A 113 4.19 14.12 -43.99
C CYS A 113 3.59 15.05 -45.06
N ARG A 114 4.43 15.87 -45.70
CA ARG A 114 4.04 16.69 -46.86
C ARG A 114 4.37 15.89 -48.11
N ILE A 115 3.34 15.45 -48.84
CA ILE A 115 3.50 14.80 -50.13
C ILE A 115 3.66 15.91 -51.18
N LEU A 116 4.72 15.81 -51.99
CA LEU A 116 4.98 16.68 -53.14
C LEU A 116 4.09 16.29 -54.33
#